data_AF-A0A6B1GMC3-F1
#
_entry.id   AF-A0A6B1GMC3-F1
#
_cell.length_a   1.000
_cell.length_b   1.000
_cell.length_c   1.000
_cell.angle_alpha   90.00
_cell.angle_beta   90.00
_cell.angle_gamma   90.00
#
_symmetry.space_group_name_H-M   'P 1'
#
loop_
_entity.id
_entity.type
_entity.pdbx_description
1 polymer ?
#
loop_
_entity_poly.entity_id
_entity_poly.type
_entity_poly.pdbx_seq_one_letter_code
_entity_poly.pdbx_strand_id
1 'polypeptide(L)'
;MKKIAPISSTVPSRLQLNGTGQYSKTIDHSTNTLRLESPGLHLTIRATHSSADSEGKLKFKFFNALAKSRSSAFGKLTSLFSGSSKVDPAKIEELEDVLILSDIGYDMSASIIDSVTTTLKKSKLSNEQVLDVLQTELLKTLKNGEVGF
;
A
#
# COMPACT_ATOMS: atom_id res chain seq x y z
N MET A 1 16.43 26.37 46.52
CA MET A 1 15.15 25.91 45.95
C MET A 1 14.69 26.92 44.89
N LYS A 2 14.70 26.58 43.60
CA LYS A 2 14.01 27.35 42.53
C LYS A 2 13.34 26.33 41.60
N LYS A 3 12.01 26.23 41.70
CA LYS A 3 11.18 25.41 40.82
C LYS A 3 11.23 26.01 39.40
N ILE A 4 11.61 25.20 38.41
CA ILE A 4 11.50 25.57 37.00
C ILE A 4 10.07 25.23 36.57
N ALA A 5 9.31 26.24 36.17
CA ALA A 5 7.92 26.07 35.69
C ALA A 5 7.90 25.49 34.27
N PRO A 6 6.90 24.68 33.90
CA PRO A 6 6.78 24.15 32.55
C PRO A 6 6.49 25.28 31.56
N ILE A 7 7.24 25.29 30.46
CA ILE A 7 7.14 26.27 29.38
C ILE A 7 5.79 26.03 28.67
N SER A 8 4.85 26.96 28.86
CA SER A 8 3.51 26.92 28.27
C SER A 8 3.60 26.91 26.73
N SER A 9 3.06 25.86 26.11
CA SER A 9 3.09 25.62 24.65
C SER A 9 2.01 26.40 23.88
N THR A 10 1.87 27.71 24.14
CA THR A 10 0.95 28.54 23.38
C THR A 10 1.64 29.03 22.11
N VAL A 11 1.34 28.39 20.98
CA VAL A 11 1.73 28.86 19.65
C VAL A 11 0.86 30.07 19.29
N PRO A 12 1.42 31.26 19.03
CA PRO A 12 0.63 32.43 18.64
C PRO A 12 0.02 32.21 17.25
N SER A 13 -1.30 32.35 17.15
CA SER A 13 -2.10 31.99 15.95
C SER A 13 -1.91 32.91 14.73
N ARG A 14 -1.04 33.93 14.77
CA ARG A 14 -0.84 34.84 13.64
C ARG A 14 0.48 35.60 13.72
N LEU A 15 1.47 35.20 12.91
CA LEU A 15 2.68 35.98 12.67
C LEU A 15 2.33 37.17 11.76
N GLN A 16 2.30 38.38 12.30
CA GLN A 16 2.21 39.62 11.49
C GLN A 16 3.60 39.94 10.94
N LEU A 17 3.76 39.84 9.62
CA LEU A 17 5.03 40.12 8.94
C LEU A 17 5.09 41.61 8.60
N ASN A 18 5.58 42.43 9.54
CA ASN A 18 5.83 43.84 9.30
C ASN A 18 7.33 44.08 9.15
N GLY A 19 7.79 44.44 7.95
CA GLY A 19 9.10 45.04 7.72
C GLY A 19 10.02 44.31 6.74
N THR A 20 10.49 45.06 5.75
CA THR A 20 11.64 44.77 4.88
C THR A 20 12.91 44.57 5.70
N GLY A 21 13.17 43.35 6.17
CA GLY A 21 14.44 42.95 6.80
C GLY A 21 15.35 42.25 5.79
N GLN A 22 16.65 42.54 5.81
CA GLN A 22 17.65 41.81 5.02
C GLN A 22 17.91 40.45 5.68
N TYR A 23 17.19 39.42 5.23
CA TYR A 23 17.42 38.03 5.62
C TYR A 23 18.25 37.34 4.53
N SER A 24 19.38 36.72 4.89
CA SER A 24 20.12 35.86 3.97
C SER A 24 19.68 34.41 4.15
N LYS A 25 19.36 33.76 3.04
CA LYS A 25 18.99 32.33 2.99
C LYS A 25 20.17 31.56 2.39
N THR A 26 20.67 30.58 3.13
CA THR A 26 21.67 29.64 2.62
C THR A 26 21.14 28.22 2.66
N ILE A 27 21.45 27.46 1.61
CA ILE A 27 21.08 26.04 1.47
C ILE A 27 22.38 25.25 1.54
N ASP A 28 22.52 24.40 2.55
CA ASP A 28 23.62 23.45 2.62
C ASP A 28 23.15 22.11 2.06
N HIS A 29 23.63 21.77 0.85
CA HIS A 29 23.29 20.54 0.15
C HIS A 29 23.96 19.29 0.76
N SER A 30 25.06 19.46 1.51
CA SER A 30 25.78 18.34 2.14
C SER A 30 25.06 17.84 3.40
N THR A 31 24.36 18.75 4.10
CA THR A 31 23.61 18.45 5.32
C THR A 31 22.10 18.55 5.17
N ASN A 32 21.61 18.86 3.95
CA ASN A 32 20.22 19.15 3.62
C ASN A 32 19.55 20.09 4.63
N THR A 33 20.24 21.17 4.97
CA THR A 33 19.76 22.16 5.93
C THR A 33 19.51 23.51 5.28
N LEU A 34 18.45 24.17 5.76
CA LEU A 34 18.09 25.53 5.35
C LEU A 34 18.36 26.43 6.54
N ARG A 35 19.26 27.40 6.34
CA ARG A 35 19.65 28.36 7.38
C ARG A 35 19.18 29.75 6.99
N LEU A 36 18.51 30.41 7.93
CA LEU A 36 18.00 31.77 7.82
C LEU A 36 18.65 32.59 8.93
N GLU A 37 19.42 33.60 8.57
CA GLU A 37 20.14 34.45 9.53
C GLU A 37 19.48 35.82 9.60
N SER A 38 19.18 36.28 10.82
CA SER A 38 18.90 37.69 11.13
C SER A 38 19.69 38.14 12.36
N PRO A 39 20.01 39.44 12.50
CA PRO A 39 20.69 39.95 13.69
C PRO A 39 19.85 39.66 14.94
N GLY A 40 20.31 38.75 15.78
CA GLY A 40 19.68 38.40 17.06
C GLY A 40 18.70 37.22 17.05
N LEU A 41 18.46 36.55 15.92
CA LEU A 41 17.67 35.31 15.88
C LEU A 41 18.29 34.28 14.93
N HIS A 42 18.80 33.18 15.49
CA HIS A 42 19.31 32.04 14.72
C HIS A 42 18.26 30.94 14.66
N LEU A 43 17.71 30.65 13.47
CA LEU A 43 16.81 29.52 13.26
C LEU A 43 17.42 28.57 12.22
N THR A 44 17.70 27.34 12.65
CA THR A 44 18.17 26.26 11.79
C THR A 44 17.07 25.23 11.61
N ILE A 45 16.61 25.05 10.37
CA ILE A 45 15.67 23.98 10.02
C ILE A 45 16.50 22.85 9.40
N ARG A 46 16.63 21.75 10.14
CA ARG A 46 17.20 20.51 9.61
C ARG A 46 16.08 19.70 8.98
N ALA A 47 16.15 19.46 7.68
CA ALA A 47 15.23 18.51 7.05
C ALA A 47 15.61 17.11 7.55
N THR A 48 14.88 16.59 8.54
CA THR A 48 14.99 15.19 8.93
C THR A 48 14.38 14.37 7.80
N HIS A 49 15.20 13.63 7.07
CA HIS A 49 14.72 12.56 6.20
C HIS A 49 13.91 11.62 7.09
N SER A 50 12.60 11.70 6.94
CA SER A 50 11.65 10.89 7.68
C SER A 50 11.80 9.45 7.18
N SER A 51 11.79 8.49 8.10
CA SER A 51 11.90 7.06 7.82
C SER A 51 10.86 6.52 6.80
N ALA A 52 9.85 7.31 6.44
CA ALA A 52 8.82 7.00 5.45
C ALA A 52 9.35 6.86 4.00
N ASP A 53 10.48 7.49 3.66
CA ASP A 53 10.96 7.57 2.27
C ASP A 53 11.57 6.23 1.78
N SER A 54 12.08 5.43 2.72
CA SER A 54 12.72 4.14 2.41
C SER A 54 11.70 3.02 2.21
N GLU A 55 10.66 2.95 3.06
CA GLU A 55 9.59 1.97 2.92
C GLU A 55 8.80 2.17 1.62
N GLY A 56 8.48 3.42 1.27
CA GLY A 56 7.80 3.75 0.02
C GLY A 56 8.60 3.32 -1.20
N LYS A 57 9.93 3.56 -1.19
CA LYS A 57 10.84 3.17 -2.26
C LYS A 57 10.99 1.64 -2.38
N LEU A 58 11.04 0.91 -1.27
CA LEU A 58 11.10 -0.56 -1.26
C LEU A 58 9.80 -1.19 -1.76
N LYS A 59 8.64 -0.73 -1.27
CA LYS A 59 7.32 -1.18 -1.76
C LYS A 59 7.19 -0.94 -3.25
N PHE A 60 7.57 0.25 -3.73
CA PHE A 60 7.53 0.58 -5.15
C PHE A 60 8.38 -0.39 -5.99
N LYS A 61 9.63 -0.66 -5.60
CA LYS A 61 10.50 -1.61 -6.31
C LYS A 61 9.92 -3.02 -6.32
N PHE A 62 9.37 -3.47 -5.19
CA PHE A 62 8.77 -4.79 -5.06
C PHE A 62 7.54 -4.95 -5.97
N PHE A 63 6.59 -4.01 -5.90
CA PHE A 63 5.40 -4.05 -6.76
C PHE A 63 5.73 -3.93 -8.25
N ASN A 64 6.76 -3.13 -8.61
CA ASN A 64 7.22 -3.07 -10.00
C ASN A 64 7.83 -4.39 -10.48
N ALA A 65 8.60 -5.08 -9.64
CA ALA A 65 9.15 -6.39 -10.00
C ALA A 65 8.05 -7.43 -10.29
N LEU A 66 6.90 -7.31 -9.61
CA LEU A 66 5.73 -8.19 -9.80
C LEU A 66 4.73 -7.71 -10.85
N ALA A 67 4.96 -6.54 -11.48
CA ALA A 67 3.98 -5.91 -12.36
C ALA A 67 3.58 -6.80 -13.54
N LYS A 68 4.53 -7.55 -14.10
CA LYS A 68 4.28 -8.47 -15.24
C LYS A 68 3.38 -9.64 -14.85
N SER A 69 3.70 -10.35 -13.76
CA SER A 69 2.91 -11.47 -13.26
C SER A 69 1.51 -11.01 -12.85
N ARG A 70 1.42 -9.86 -12.16
CA ARG A 70 0.14 -9.25 -11.79
C ARG A 70 -0.71 -8.93 -13.01
N SER A 71 -0.15 -8.27 -14.02
CA SER A 71 -0.91 -7.89 -15.22
C SER A 71 -1.36 -9.11 -16.04
N SER A 72 -0.52 -10.14 -16.14
CA SER A 72 -0.84 -11.37 -16.87
C SER A 72 -1.97 -12.16 -16.19
N ALA A 73 -1.84 -12.43 -14.88
CA ALA A 73 -2.86 -13.15 -14.13
C ALA A 73 -4.16 -12.35 -14.05
N PHE A 74 -4.07 -11.07 -13.66
CA PHE A 74 -5.25 -10.22 -13.53
C PHE A 74 -5.98 -10.02 -14.87
N GLY A 75 -5.24 -9.87 -15.99
CA GLY A 75 -5.84 -9.78 -17.32
C GLY A 75 -6.68 -11.01 -17.66
N LYS A 76 -6.13 -12.22 -17.46
CA LYS A 76 -6.86 -13.48 -17.68
C LYS A 76 -8.10 -13.59 -16.79
N LEU A 77 -7.96 -13.29 -15.49
CA LEU A 77 -9.07 -13.31 -14.54
C LEU A 77 -10.17 -12.32 -14.94
N THR A 78 -9.81 -11.07 -15.29
CA THR A 78 -10.79 -10.09 -15.73
C THR A 78 -11.48 -10.50 -17.02
N SER A 79 -10.78 -11.13 -17.96
CA SER A 79 -11.38 -11.62 -19.21
C SER A 79 -12.37 -12.77 -18.95
N LEU A 80 -12.03 -13.69 -18.05
CA LEU A 80 -12.86 -14.84 -17.68
C LEU A 80 -14.19 -14.41 -17.06
N PHE A 81 -14.15 -13.34 -16.26
CA PHE A 81 -15.32 -12.77 -15.60
C PHE A 81 -15.83 -11.48 -16.26
N SER A 82 -15.29 -11.08 -17.41
CA SER A 82 -15.80 -9.92 -18.16
C SER A 82 -17.08 -10.32 -18.87
N GLY A 83 -18.21 -9.91 -18.30
CA GLY A 83 -19.54 -10.13 -18.88
C GLY A 83 -20.55 -10.61 -17.84
N SER A 84 -21.82 -10.33 -18.12
CA SER A 84 -22.96 -10.54 -17.20
C SER A 84 -23.39 -12.01 -17.03
N SER A 85 -22.61 -12.96 -17.54
CA SER A 85 -23.01 -14.37 -17.59
C SER A 85 -22.59 -15.10 -16.32
N LYS A 86 -23.58 -15.65 -15.60
CA LYS A 86 -23.44 -16.47 -14.38
C LYS A 86 -22.14 -17.28 -14.35
N VAL A 87 -21.53 -17.36 -13.18
CA VAL A 87 -20.43 -18.29 -12.91
C VAL A 87 -20.96 -19.70 -13.04
N ASP A 88 -20.59 -20.34 -14.13
CA ASP A 88 -20.86 -21.73 -14.43
C ASP A 88 -19.65 -22.59 -14.00
N PRO A 89 -19.82 -23.92 -13.93
CA PRO A 89 -18.73 -24.82 -13.61
C PRO A 89 -17.53 -24.69 -14.56
N ALA A 90 -17.77 -24.39 -15.84
CA ALA A 90 -16.72 -24.24 -16.85
C ALA A 90 -15.77 -23.07 -16.53
N LYS A 91 -16.31 -21.91 -16.10
CA LYS A 91 -15.47 -20.78 -15.66
C LYS A 91 -14.69 -21.06 -14.38
N ILE A 92 -15.21 -21.91 -13.49
CA ILE A 92 -14.49 -22.28 -12.27
C ILE A 92 -13.30 -23.19 -12.60
N GLU A 93 -13.47 -24.13 -13.52
CA GLU A 93 -12.39 -24.99 -14.03
C GLU A 93 -11.32 -24.15 -14.74
N GLU A 94 -11.71 -23.22 -15.62
CA GLU A 94 -10.74 -22.33 -16.28
C GLU A 94 -10.02 -21.41 -15.28
N LEU A 95 -10.69 -20.99 -14.20
CA LEU A 95 -10.05 -20.26 -13.12
C LEU A 95 -8.99 -21.10 -12.41
N GLU A 96 -9.26 -22.38 -12.13
CA GLU A 96 -8.31 -23.30 -11.51
C GLU A 96 -7.05 -23.45 -12.36
N ASP A 97 -7.21 -23.67 -13.67
CA ASP A 97 -6.11 -23.76 -14.63
C ASP A 97 -5.25 -22.49 -14.61
N VAL A 98 -5.88 -21.31 -14.57
CA VAL A 98 -5.17 -20.04 -14.48
C VAL A 98 -4.35 -19.94 -13.20
N LEU A 99 -4.87 -20.40 -12.05
CA LEU A 99 -4.15 -20.40 -10.78
C LEU A 99 -2.95 -21.36 -10.81
N ILE A 100 -3.13 -22.58 -11.34
CA ILE A 100 -2.08 -23.58 -11.48
C ILE A 100 -0.91 -23.03 -12.33
N LEU A 101 -1.22 -22.36 -13.44
CA LEU A 101 -0.23 -21.76 -14.33
C LEU A 101 0.42 -20.48 -13.77
N SER A 102 -0.09 -19.92 -12.68
CA SER A 102 0.36 -18.66 -12.09
C SER A 102 1.34 -18.84 -10.92
N ASP A 103 2.07 -19.96 -10.89
CA ASP A 103 3.03 -20.32 -9.84
C ASP A 103 2.40 -20.56 -8.45
N ILE A 104 1.11 -20.91 -8.37
CA ILE A 104 0.42 -21.27 -7.11
C ILE A 104 0.50 -22.78 -6.83
N GLY A 105 0.54 -23.61 -7.88
CA GLY A 105 0.57 -25.07 -7.78
C GLY A 105 -0.82 -25.71 -7.63
N TYR A 106 -0.89 -27.03 -7.83
CA TYR A 106 -2.15 -27.78 -7.89
C TYR A 106 -2.92 -27.77 -6.56
N ASP A 107 -2.31 -28.27 -5.49
CA ASP A 107 -3.00 -28.47 -4.20
C ASP A 107 -3.55 -27.16 -3.62
N MET A 108 -2.77 -26.09 -3.71
CA MET A 108 -3.19 -24.77 -3.25
C MET A 108 -4.31 -24.19 -4.13
N SER A 109 -4.21 -24.35 -5.46
CA SER A 109 -5.25 -23.88 -6.38
C SER A 109 -6.58 -24.59 -6.11
N ALA A 110 -6.58 -25.91 -6.01
CA ALA A 110 -7.78 -26.70 -5.71
C ALA A 110 -8.44 -26.26 -4.38
N SER A 111 -7.64 -26.09 -3.32
CA SER A 111 -8.13 -25.64 -2.01
C SER A 111 -8.75 -24.23 -2.05
N ILE A 112 -8.15 -23.31 -2.82
CA ILE A 112 -8.68 -21.96 -3.04
C ILE A 112 -10.00 -22.05 -3.80
N ILE A 113 -10.08 -22.84 -4.87
CA ILE A 113 -11.27 -23.00 -5.71
C ILE A 113 -12.44 -23.58 -4.93
N ASP A 114 -12.20 -24.59 -4.10
CA ASP A 114 -13.20 -25.18 -3.21
C ASP A 114 -13.77 -24.16 -2.23
N SER A 115 -12.88 -23.34 -1.65
CA SER A 115 -13.26 -22.26 -0.71
C SER A 115 -14.09 -21.19 -1.41
N VAL A 116 -13.66 -20.74 -2.60
CA VAL A 116 -14.37 -19.75 -3.41
C VAL A 116 -15.76 -20.29 -3.80
N THR A 117 -15.84 -21.50 -4.34
CA THR A 117 -17.10 -22.13 -4.77
C THR A 117 -18.08 -22.31 -3.61
N THR A 118 -17.57 -22.71 -2.44
CA THR A 118 -18.38 -22.83 -1.22
C THR A 118 -18.94 -21.49 -0.78
N THR A 119 -18.12 -20.43 -0.81
CA THR A 119 -18.54 -19.08 -0.44
C THR A 119 -19.55 -18.49 -1.44
N LEU A 120 -19.38 -18.74 -2.74
CA LEU A 120 -20.32 -18.33 -3.79
C LEU A 120 -21.68 -19.03 -3.65
N LYS A 121 -21.70 -20.34 -3.40
CA LYS A 121 -22.93 -21.13 -3.19
C LYS A 121 -23.72 -20.65 -1.97
N LYS A 122 -23.03 -20.34 -0.86
CA LYS A 122 -23.65 -19.86 0.39
C LYS A 122 -24.29 -18.48 0.23
N SER A 123 -23.65 -17.62 -0.55
CA SER A 123 -23.94 -16.19 -0.54
C SER A 123 -24.82 -15.73 -1.72
N LYS A 124 -25.23 -16.63 -2.62
CA LYS A 124 -26.02 -16.33 -3.86
C LYS A 124 -25.45 -15.12 -4.63
N LEU A 125 -24.13 -14.99 -4.63
CA LEU A 125 -23.46 -13.78 -5.12
C LEU A 125 -23.50 -13.71 -6.64
N SER A 126 -23.49 -12.48 -7.14
CA SER A 126 -23.37 -12.21 -8.58
C SER A 126 -21.91 -12.35 -9.04
N ASN A 127 -21.69 -12.42 -10.35
CA ASN A 127 -20.37 -12.68 -10.93
C ASN A 127 -19.34 -11.61 -10.58
N GLU A 128 -19.81 -10.38 -10.35
CA GLU A 128 -18.96 -9.25 -9.99
C GLU A 128 -18.24 -9.47 -8.66
N GLN A 129 -18.73 -10.38 -7.81
CA GLN A 129 -18.18 -10.64 -6.47
C GLN A 129 -17.17 -11.80 -6.44
N VAL A 130 -17.00 -12.53 -7.55
CA VAL A 130 -16.10 -13.70 -7.60
C VAL A 130 -14.65 -13.29 -7.42
N LEU A 131 -14.24 -12.18 -8.04
CA LEU A 131 -12.89 -11.65 -7.91
C LEU A 131 -12.59 -11.20 -6.47
N ASP A 132 -13.57 -10.60 -5.78
CA ASP A 132 -13.44 -10.16 -4.39
C ASP A 132 -13.34 -11.37 -3.44
N VAL A 133 -14.15 -12.40 -3.67
CA VAL A 133 -14.09 -13.66 -2.90
C VAL A 133 -12.75 -14.35 -3.12
N LEU A 134 -12.30 -14.46 -4.38
CA LEU A 134 -11.00 -15.03 -4.72
C LEU A 134 -9.84 -14.28 -4.04
N GLN A 135 -9.86 -12.95 -4.09
CA GLN A 135 -8.86 -12.13 -3.40
C GLN A 135 -8.86 -12.40 -1.89
N THR A 136 -10.04 -12.51 -1.29
CA THR A 136 -10.18 -12.76 0.15
C THR A 136 -9.61 -14.12 0.53
N GLU A 137 -9.93 -15.19 -0.21
CA GLU A 137 -9.40 -16.53 0.07
C GLU A 137 -7.89 -16.61 -0.17
N LEU A 138 -7.37 -16.02 -1.26
CA LEU A 138 -5.92 -15.93 -1.50
C LEU A 138 -5.18 -15.25 -0.33
N LEU A 139 -5.72 -14.13 0.15
CA LEU A 139 -5.11 -13.37 1.23
C LEU A 139 -5.17 -14.10 2.57
N LYS A 140 -6.22 -14.89 2.79
CA LYS A 140 -6.36 -15.78 3.93
C LYS A 140 -5.31 -16.91 3.87
N THR A 141 -5.16 -17.57 2.74
CA THR A 141 -4.12 -18.61 2.56
C THR A 141 -2.72 -18.06 2.84
N LEU A 142 -2.40 -16.87 2.32
CA LEU A 142 -1.10 -16.21 2.57
C LEU A 142 -0.87 -15.83 4.03
N LYS A 143 -1.92 -15.45 4.77
CA LYS A 143 -1.82 -15.09 6.20
C LYS A 143 -1.68 -16.30 7.10
N ASN A 144 -2.39 -17.38 6.75
CA ASN A 144 -2.50 -18.54 7.61
C ASN A 144 -1.30 -19.49 7.45
N GLY A 145 -0.54 -19.41 6.35
CA GLY A 145 0.66 -20.22 6.13
C GLY A 145 0.42 -21.73 6.06
N GLU A 146 -0.82 -22.18 6.24
CA GLU A 146 -1.23 -23.57 6.09
C GLU A 146 -1.39 -23.89 4.61
N VAL A 147 -0.28 -24.33 4.03
CA VAL A 147 -0.30 -25.17 2.85
C VAL A 147 -0.42 -26.60 3.38
N GLY A 148 -1.58 -27.23 3.16
CA GLY A 148 -1.71 -28.66 3.41
C GLY A 148 -0.82 -29.39 2.42
N PHE A 149 0.32 -29.88 2.90
CA PHE A 149 1.20 -30.81 2.20
C PHE A 149 0.86 -32.24 2.61
#